data_AF-A0A9P1MJ85-F1
#
_entry.id   AF-A0A9P1MJ85-F1
#
_cell.length_a   1.000
_cell.length_b   1.000
_cell.length_c   1.000
_cell.angle_alpha   90.00
_cell.angle_beta   90.00
_cell.angle_gamma   90.00
#
_symmetry.space_group_name_H-M   'P 1'
#
loop_
_entity.id
_entity.type
_entity.pdbx_description
1 polymer ?
#
loop_
_entity_poly.entity_id
_entity_poly.type
_entity_poly.pdbx_seq_one_letter_code
_entity_poly.pdbx_strand_id
1 'polypeptide(L)'
;MSFQNSDKFRNATYTMCMTLLNEQNSSSKRFEVTRLTSFGVTLRVHSASRTTSIRVLDIAASAFELLANLMEQPLPLNKMDFILVPDYDGGMENWGHVLISRELATSGDDAHLTYVIAHELAHHWIGNLATVDSWQYVCLQEDLTDYIAYKIVRALLSDDERYARFRLSKYVEIQLAEDFISPGHSLLMPEALTKEMISSHCYLKGVTYLESLESVVGEEYMFTVIRNLVSRYPSFNLTTFTTYFEEINIEYNITLGQVYQYWFTTGGLPAVYVQNNGSTSQITQYSSVLWPLRIAATNPNITPLPDFMFTQTLLHSTEPIILNLNFTSFLRVNYDLDTWSSIFNFMSRDPTIFSTVGRAQLVSDFCYFYSQAQIPGSSELRDTVIDIVYSHPESFDLCDWNLYWCYSSNDVSLFSTIIRQLMNGLTNLFEYDSAFGCRKGHAVKRVNSFCDSIFGKKCI
;
A
#
# COMPACT_ATOMS: atom_id res chain seq x y z
N MET A 1 9.71 25.35 -3.24
CA MET A 1 10.89 25.86 -2.52
C MET A 1 11.94 24.76 -2.56
N SER A 2 13.13 25.03 -3.11
CA SER A 2 14.19 24.02 -3.27
C SER A 2 14.83 23.69 -1.92
N PHE A 3 14.45 22.57 -1.32
CA PHE A 3 15.02 22.06 -0.07
C PHE A 3 16.39 21.39 -0.28
N GLN A 4 17.37 22.13 -0.82
CA GLN A 4 18.73 21.65 -1.08
C GLN A 4 19.65 21.60 0.16
N ASN A 5 19.10 21.65 1.39
CA ASN A 5 19.89 21.50 2.61
C ASN A 5 19.05 20.82 3.69
N SER A 6 19.24 19.52 3.86
CA SER A 6 18.60 18.69 4.90
C SER A 6 18.74 19.34 6.29
N ASP A 7 19.87 19.97 6.60
CA ASP A 7 20.07 20.68 7.87
C ASP A 7 19.20 21.93 8.05
N LYS A 8 18.90 22.66 6.96
CA LYS A 8 17.98 23.81 7.03
C LYS A 8 16.53 23.36 7.17
N PHE A 9 16.17 22.25 6.51
CA PHE A 9 14.83 21.66 6.64
C PHE A 9 14.62 21.10 8.05
N ARG A 10 15.60 20.33 8.58
CA ARG A 10 15.61 19.82 9.96
C ARG A 10 15.46 20.96 10.97
N ASN A 11 16.16 22.08 10.79
CA ASN A 11 16.07 23.22 11.71
C ASN A 11 14.73 23.97 11.62
N ALA A 12 14.14 24.10 10.43
CA ALA A 12 12.85 24.76 10.23
C ALA A 12 11.69 23.92 10.80
N THR A 13 11.67 22.63 10.51
CA THR A 13 10.70 21.67 11.07
C THR A 13 10.84 21.54 12.58
N TYR A 14 12.06 21.45 13.09
CA TYR A 14 12.35 21.47 14.53
C TYR A 14 11.78 22.73 15.20
N THR A 15 11.95 23.90 14.60
CA THR A 15 11.43 25.17 15.15
C THR A 15 9.91 25.19 15.17
N MET A 16 9.25 24.68 14.13
CA MET A 16 7.79 24.52 14.09
C MET A 16 7.29 23.53 15.14
N CYS A 17 7.93 22.36 15.28
CA CYS A 17 7.60 21.37 16.31
C CYS A 17 7.78 21.92 17.72
N MET A 18 8.88 22.64 17.99
CA MET A 18 9.11 23.28 19.27
C MET A 18 8.08 24.37 19.57
N THR A 19 7.61 25.08 18.55
CA THR A 19 6.54 26.08 18.69
C THR A 19 5.22 25.38 19.04
N LEU A 20 4.86 24.31 18.32
CA LEU A 20 3.69 23.50 18.63
C LEU A 20 3.78 22.89 20.04
N LEU A 21 4.93 22.35 20.44
CA LEU A 21 5.16 21.86 21.80
C LEU A 21 4.99 22.95 22.85
N ASN A 22 5.51 24.15 22.60
CA ASN A 22 5.42 25.28 23.52
C ASN A 22 3.99 25.83 23.63
N GLU A 23 3.29 25.97 22.50
CA GLU A 23 1.87 26.33 22.47
C GLU A 23 1.04 25.28 23.21
N GLN A 24 1.35 24.01 22.98
CA GLN A 24 0.72 22.90 23.68
C GLN A 24 0.98 22.98 25.20
N ASN A 25 2.21 23.23 25.65
CA ASN A 25 2.55 23.35 27.07
C ASN A 25 1.86 24.51 27.81
N SER A 26 1.30 25.50 27.09
CA SER A 26 0.66 26.67 27.70
C SER A 26 -0.78 26.44 28.21
N SER A 27 -1.42 25.30 27.90
CA SER A 27 -2.85 25.06 28.17
C SER A 27 -3.15 23.77 28.99
N SER A 28 -3.47 23.92 30.28
CA SER A 28 -4.07 22.93 31.22
C SER A 28 -3.35 21.55 31.42
N LYS A 29 -3.81 20.75 32.40
CA LYS A 29 -3.19 19.50 32.88
C LYS A 29 -2.89 18.52 31.74
N ARG A 30 -1.60 18.33 31.40
CA ARG A 30 -1.13 17.35 30.41
C ARG A 30 -0.39 16.20 31.06
N PHE A 31 -0.46 15.05 30.40
CA PHE A 31 0.32 13.88 30.78
C PHE A 31 1.53 13.79 29.86
N GLU A 32 2.69 13.70 30.48
CA GLU A 32 3.92 13.24 29.83
C GLU A 32 4.13 11.80 30.28
N VAL A 33 4.22 10.89 29.31
CA VAL A 33 4.60 9.49 29.55
C VAL A 33 5.85 9.21 28.76
N THR A 34 6.76 8.46 29.36
CA THR A 34 8.10 8.22 28.79
C THR A 34 8.47 6.74 28.88
N ARG A 35 9.29 6.28 27.94
CA ARG A 35 9.91 4.95 27.96
C ARG A 35 11.31 5.02 27.37
N LEU A 36 12.28 4.43 28.06
CA LEU A 36 13.62 4.23 27.54
C LEU A 36 13.66 2.94 26.72
N THR A 37 14.14 3.00 25.48
CA THR A 37 14.32 1.84 24.63
C THR A 37 15.59 1.08 24.97
N SER A 38 15.70 -0.17 24.52
CA SER A 38 16.92 -0.99 24.68
C SER A 38 18.13 -0.39 23.96
N PHE A 39 17.89 0.50 22.99
CA PHE A 39 18.89 1.24 22.22
C PHE A 39 19.26 2.60 22.83
N GLY A 40 18.76 2.94 24.02
CA GLY A 40 19.14 4.16 24.75
C GLY A 40 18.42 5.44 24.32
N VAL A 41 17.37 5.33 23.49
CA VAL A 41 16.55 6.48 23.06
C VAL A 41 15.35 6.60 23.99
N THR A 42 15.13 7.78 24.57
CA THR A 42 13.94 8.04 25.40
C THR A 42 12.76 8.49 24.54
N LEU A 43 11.74 7.64 24.41
CA LEU A 43 10.48 8.01 23.76
C LEU A 43 9.57 8.75 24.74
N ARG A 44 8.94 9.83 24.29
CA ARG A 44 8.02 10.63 25.10
C ARG A 44 6.77 10.99 24.32
N VAL A 45 5.60 10.90 24.95
CA VAL A 45 4.34 11.31 24.33
C VAL A 45 3.71 12.43 25.14
N HIS A 46 3.28 13.49 24.45
CA HIS A 46 2.59 14.63 25.05
C HIS A 46 1.13 14.68 24.59
N SER A 47 0.18 14.54 25.53
CA SER A 47 -1.25 14.68 25.25
C SER A 47 -2.08 15.08 26.48
N ALA A 48 -3.31 15.53 26.23
CA ALA A 48 -4.31 15.83 27.27
C ALA A 48 -4.89 14.56 27.93
N SER A 49 -4.78 13.40 27.27
CA SER A 49 -5.32 12.12 27.74
C SER A 49 -4.20 11.16 28.12
N ARG A 50 -4.15 10.71 29.38
CA ARG A 50 -3.18 9.71 29.84
C ARG A 50 -3.31 8.39 29.08
N THR A 51 -4.54 7.91 28.88
CA THR A 51 -4.82 6.66 28.17
C THR A 51 -4.32 6.71 26.73
N THR A 52 -4.62 7.80 26.01
CA THR A 52 -4.13 8.01 24.64
C THR A 52 -2.62 8.09 24.61
N SER A 53 -2.00 8.77 25.57
CA SER A 53 -0.54 8.88 25.65
C SER A 53 0.12 7.52 25.86
N ILE A 54 -0.43 6.68 26.74
CA ILE A 54 0.07 5.32 27.00
C ILE A 54 -0.06 4.46 25.74
N ARG A 55 -1.22 4.48 25.07
CA ARG A 55 -1.44 3.72 23.82
C ARG A 55 -0.42 4.07 22.75
N VAL A 56 -0.23 5.36 22.47
CA VAL A 56 0.76 5.82 21.48
C VAL A 56 2.18 5.42 21.90
N LEU A 57 2.52 5.57 23.19
CA LEU A 57 3.84 5.19 23.71
C LEU A 57 4.10 3.69 23.60
N ASP A 58 3.10 2.85 23.84
CA ASP A 58 3.22 1.39 23.77
C ASP A 58 3.50 0.93 22.33
N ILE A 59 2.74 1.46 21.37
CA ILE A 59 2.95 1.18 19.94
C ILE A 59 4.31 1.72 19.49
N ALA A 60 4.61 2.99 19.79
CA ALA A 60 5.87 3.63 19.39
C ALA A 60 7.09 2.90 19.95
N ALA A 61 7.05 2.48 21.20
CA ALA A 61 8.14 1.71 21.79
C ALA A 61 8.32 0.37 21.10
N SER A 62 7.25 -0.40 20.91
CA SER A 62 7.32 -1.72 20.28
C SER A 62 7.80 -1.63 18.83
N ALA A 63 7.30 -0.64 18.08
CA ALA A 63 7.72 -0.36 16.72
C ALA A 63 9.20 0.08 16.67
N PHE A 64 9.63 0.97 17.57
CA PHE A 64 11.02 1.42 17.63
C PHE A 64 11.99 0.27 17.91
N GLU A 65 11.70 -0.62 18.87
CA GLU A 65 12.56 -1.77 19.18
C GLU A 65 12.75 -2.68 17.96
N LEU A 66 11.64 -3.00 17.27
CA LEU A 66 11.68 -3.83 16.07
C LEU A 66 12.43 -3.13 14.93
N LEU A 67 12.15 -1.85 14.68
CA LEU A 67 12.83 -1.07 13.65
C LEU A 67 14.32 -0.95 13.92
N ALA A 68 14.72 -0.56 15.13
CA ALA A 68 16.12 -0.41 15.48
C ALA A 68 16.88 -1.75 15.36
N ASN A 69 16.23 -2.87 15.70
CA ASN A 69 16.78 -4.20 15.50
C ASN A 69 16.91 -4.56 14.00
N LEU A 70 15.89 -4.27 13.18
CA LEU A 70 15.95 -4.53 11.73
C LEU A 70 16.99 -3.66 11.03
N MET A 71 17.11 -2.40 11.44
CA MET A 71 17.98 -1.43 10.80
C MET A 71 19.45 -1.57 11.22
N GLU A 72 19.75 -2.11 12.39
CA GLU A 72 21.14 -2.29 12.89
C GLU A 72 22.03 -1.04 12.74
N GLN A 73 21.43 0.14 12.71
CA GLN A 73 22.08 1.43 12.55
C GLN A 73 21.62 2.31 13.72
N PRO A 74 22.51 2.72 14.63
CA PRO A 74 22.11 3.52 15.78
C PRO A 74 21.67 4.92 15.34
N LEU A 75 20.57 5.41 15.91
CA LEU A 75 20.17 6.80 15.74
C LEU A 75 20.98 7.67 16.71
N PRO A 76 21.58 8.80 16.25
CA PRO A 76 22.30 9.73 17.12
C PRO A 76 21.33 10.64 17.87
N LEU A 77 20.33 10.06 18.54
CA LEU A 77 19.27 10.74 19.27
C LEU A 77 19.18 10.19 20.69
N ASN A 78 19.19 11.09 21.69
CA ASN A 78 18.97 10.70 23.09
C ASN A 78 17.48 10.57 23.43
N LYS A 79 16.60 11.20 22.63
CA LYS A 79 15.16 11.22 22.83
C LYS A 79 14.40 11.34 21.51
N MET A 80 13.13 10.96 21.55
CA MET A 80 12.17 11.20 20.48
C MET A 80 10.80 11.54 21.08
N ASP A 81 10.25 12.67 20.65
CA ASP A 81 8.98 13.21 21.15
C ASP A 81 7.87 12.94 20.14
N PHE A 82 6.75 12.38 20.59
CA PHE A 82 5.52 12.18 19.83
C PHE A 82 4.49 13.23 20.25
N ILE A 83 4.01 13.99 19.26
CA ILE A 83 3.16 15.16 19.46
C ILE A 83 1.83 14.93 18.75
N LEU A 84 0.73 14.95 19.50
CA LEU A 84 -0.60 14.75 18.94
C LEU A 84 -1.19 16.08 18.46
N VAL A 85 -1.36 16.21 17.14
CA VAL A 85 -1.79 17.45 16.47
C VAL A 85 -3.28 17.36 16.11
N PRO A 86 -4.13 18.34 16.48
CA PRO A 86 -5.52 18.40 16.01
C PRO A 86 -5.59 18.72 14.52
N ASP A 87 -6.70 18.35 13.88
CA ASP A 87 -7.03 18.81 12.52
C ASP A 87 -5.88 18.53 11.52
N TYR A 88 -5.19 17.42 11.75
CA TYR A 88 -4.02 16.97 11.00
C TYR A 88 -4.25 15.52 10.58
N ASP A 89 -4.04 15.23 9.30
CA ASP A 89 -4.14 13.88 8.76
C ASP A 89 -2.75 13.26 8.55
N GLY A 90 -2.59 12.01 8.98
CA GLY A 90 -1.34 11.24 8.91
C GLY A 90 -0.31 11.55 10.01
N GLY A 91 0.97 11.51 9.62
CA GLY A 91 2.13 11.80 10.44
C GLY A 91 3.15 12.69 9.74
N MET A 92 4.15 13.18 10.50
CA MET A 92 5.31 13.89 9.98
C MET A 92 6.56 13.51 10.75
N GLU A 93 7.64 13.25 10.01
CA GLU A 93 8.86 12.57 10.40
C GLU A 93 9.94 13.48 11.01
N ASN A 94 9.56 14.65 11.53
CA ASN A 94 10.55 15.65 11.93
C ASN A 94 11.56 15.06 12.93
N TRP A 95 12.84 15.35 12.73
CA TRP A 95 13.94 14.71 13.45
C TRP A 95 13.79 14.80 14.98
N GLY A 96 13.52 13.65 15.61
CA GLY A 96 13.30 13.54 17.05
C GLY A 96 11.96 14.11 17.56
N HIS A 97 11.06 14.56 16.67
CA HIS A 97 9.77 15.19 16.98
C HIS A 97 8.69 14.72 16.00
N VAL A 98 8.22 13.49 16.19
CA VAL A 98 7.20 12.87 15.34
C VAL A 98 5.83 13.51 15.62
N LEU A 99 5.19 14.04 14.57
CA LEU A 99 3.82 14.50 14.66
C LEU A 99 2.89 13.35 14.28
N ILE A 100 1.82 13.15 15.05
CA ILE A 100 0.78 12.15 14.78
C ILE A 100 -0.58 12.85 14.85
N SER A 101 -1.48 12.51 13.92
CA SER A 101 -2.89 12.89 13.98
C SER A 101 -3.51 12.53 15.33
N ARG A 102 -4.11 13.51 16.02
CA ARG A 102 -4.79 13.24 17.29
C ARG A 102 -6.00 12.36 17.08
N GLU A 103 -6.74 12.61 16.01
CA GLU A 103 -7.95 11.88 15.64
C GLU A 103 -7.62 10.40 15.50
N LEU A 104 -6.55 10.08 14.76
CA LEU A 104 -6.03 8.72 14.63
C LEU A 104 -5.58 8.12 15.97
N ALA A 105 -4.80 8.87 16.76
CA ALA A 105 -4.34 8.41 18.08
C ALA A 105 -5.47 8.11 19.06
N THR A 106 -6.62 8.76 18.89
CA THR A 106 -7.85 8.53 19.69
C THR A 106 -8.85 7.58 19.03
N SER A 107 -8.62 7.18 17.78
CA SER A 107 -9.48 6.27 17.01
C SER A 107 -9.44 4.84 17.58
N GLY A 108 -10.26 3.94 17.06
CA GLY A 108 -10.15 2.50 17.35
C GLY A 108 -9.17 1.76 16.44
N ASP A 109 -8.48 2.46 15.53
CA ASP A 109 -7.67 1.83 14.49
C ASP A 109 -6.24 1.52 14.94
N ASP A 110 -6.04 0.39 15.60
CA ASP A 110 -4.68 -0.01 15.99
C ASP A 110 -3.79 -0.35 14.79
N ALA A 111 -4.34 -0.82 13.67
CA ALA A 111 -3.55 -1.18 12.50
C ALA A 111 -2.99 0.05 11.77
N HIS A 112 -3.85 1.03 11.50
CA HIS A 112 -3.48 2.28 10.85
C HIS A 112 -2.62 3.16 11.76
N LEU A 113 -2.93 3.24 13.07
CA LEU A 113 -2.08 3.94 14.02
C LEU A 113 -0.68 3.31 14.12
N THR A 114 -0.60 1.97 14.16
CA THR A 114 0.68 1.26 14.15
C THR A 114 1.46 1.51 12.87
N TYR A 115 0.77 1.48 11.72
CA TYR A 115 1.36 1.80 10.42
C TYR A 115 1.95 3.20 10.38
N VAL A 116 1.18 4.24 10.72
CA VAL A 116 1.67 5.64 10.69
C VAL A 116 2.83 5.82 11.67
N ILE A 117 2.73 5.30 12.90
CA ILE A 117 3.85 5.39 13.86
C ILE A 117 5.11 4.69 13.32
N ALA A 118 4.97 3.49 12.74
CA ALA A 118 6.10 2.77 12.18
C ALA A 118 6.71 3.48 10.96
N HIS A 119 5.86 4.10 10.13
CA HIS A 119 6.25 4.89 8.97
C HIS A 119 7.10 6.11 9.37
N GLU A 120 6.59 6.94 10.29
CA GLU A 120 7.32 8.12 10.77
C GLU A 120 8.61 7.76 11.52
N LEU A 121 8.63 6.60 12.19
CA LEU A 121 9.84 6.08 12.81
C LEU A 121 10.86 5.61 11.76
N ALA A 122 10.43 4.87 10.74
CA ALA A 122 11.30 4.40 9.65
C ALA A 122 11.99 5.57 8.94
N HIS A 123 11.30 6.72 8.84
CA HIS A 123 11.88 7.93 8.27
C HIS A 123 13.14 8.44 8.98
N HIS A 124 13.35 8.09 10.24
CA HIS A 124 14.59 8.44 10.93
C HIS A 124 15.83 7.80 10.26
N TRP A 125 15.69 6.63 9.64
CA TRP A 125 16.75 6.05 8.84
C TRP A 125 16.67 6.48 7.37
N ILE A 126 15.48 6.46 6.76
CA ILE A 126 15.25 6.77 5.34
C ILE A 126 14.43 8.06 5.19
N GLY A 127 15.06 9.14 4.77
CA GLY A 127 14.49 10.49 4.70
C GLY A 127 15.21 11.45 5.62
N ASN A 128 15.65 10.96 6.78
CA ASN A 128 16.52 11.70 7.68
C ASN A 128 18.00 11.31 7.56
N LEU A 129 18.45 10.13 8.00
CA LEU A 129 19.88 9.77 7.90
C LEU A 129 20.36 9.64 6.45
N ALA A 130 19.57 8.99 5.60
CA ALA A 130 19.79 8.90 4.15
C ALA A 130 18.57 9.45 3.41
N THR A 131 18.74 10.52 2.65
CA THR A 131 17.64 11.22 1.93
C THR A 131 17.78 11.05 0.42
N VAL A 132 16.71 11.17 -0.36
CA VAL A 132 16.87 11.24 -1.82
C VAL A 132 17.59 12.52 -2.25
N ASP A 133 18.43 12.43 -3.29
CA ASP A 133 19.21 13.58 -3.81
C ASP A 133 18.37 14.57 -4.62
N SER A 134 17.18 14.15 -5.06
CA SER A 134 16.23 14.92 -5.83
C SER A 134 14.80 14.53 -5.48
N TRP A 135 13.93 15.53 -5.41
CA TRP A 135 12.50 15.39 -5.17
C TRP A 135 11.78 14.54 -6.21
N GLN A 136 12.34 14.38 -7.41
CA GLN A 136 11.81 13.47 -8.42
C GLN A 136 11.80 11.99 -7.95
N TYR A 137 12.63 11.67 -6.95
CA TYR A 137 12.72 10.34 -6.34
C TYR A 137 12.01 10.25 -4.99
N VAL A 138 11.21 11.26 -4.59
CA VAL A 138 10.53 11.24 -3.28
C VAL A 138 9.71 9.97 -3.06
N CYS A 139 9.07 9.42 -4.11
CA CYS A 139 8.36 8.15 -3.95
C CYS A 139 9.30 7.00 -3.55
N LEU A 140 10.53 6.93 -4.04
CA LEU A 140 11.47 5.89 -3.57
C LEU A 140 11.72 5.97 -2.06
N GLN A 141 11.79 7.18 -1.51
CA GLN A 141 11.96 7.39 -0.07
C GLN A 141 10.71 6.93 0.70
N GLU A 142 9.53 7.40 0.28
CA GLU A 142 8.23 7.08 0.89
C GLU A 142 7.88 5.59 0.76
N ASP A 143 8.20 4.98 -0.38
CA ASP A 143 7.95 3.56 -0.65
C ASP A 143 8.85 2.67 0.22
N LEU A 144 10.11 3.07 0.43
CA LEU A 144 11.02 2.36 1.34
C LEU A 144 10.56 2.45 2.80
N THR A 145 10.09 3.62 3.25
CA THR A 145 9.56 3.76 4.61
C THR A 145 8.26 2.98 4.81
N ASP A 146 7.37 2.97 3.83
CA ASP A 146 6.17 2.15 3.87
C ASP A 146 6.46 0.65 3.86
N TYR A 147 7.37 0.22 3.01
CA TYR A 147 7.80 -1.18 2.95
C TYR A 147 8.30 -1.65 4.32
N ILE A 148 9.14 -0.85 4.99
CA ILE A 148 9.61 -1.13 6.35
C ILE A 148 8.42 -1.12 7.33
N ALA A 149 7.54 -0.12 7.26
CA ALA A 149 6.38 -0.01 8.14
C ALA A 149 5.45 -1.23 8.04
N TYR A 150 5.25 -1.80 6.85
CA TYR A 150 4.42 -2.99 6.65
C TYR A 150 4.98 -4.21 7.39
N LYS A 151 6.31 -4.36 7.46
CA LYS A 151 6.97 -5.41 8.25
C LYS A 151 6.67 -5.24 9.73
N ILE A 152 6.72 -4.01 10.24
CA ILE A 152 6.41 -3.70 11.64
C ILE A 152 4.94 -3.95 11.96
N VAL A 153 4.02 -3.51 11.09
CA VAL A 153 2.59 -3.76 11.24
C VAL A 153 2.30 -5.26 11.30
N ARG A 154 2.89 -6.05 10.40
CA ARG A 154 2.74 -7.52 10.41
C ARG A 154 3.28 -8.15 11.69
N ALA A 155 4.40 -7.64 12.23
CA ALA A 155 5.01 -8.17 13.44
C ALA A 155 4.23 -7.80 14.72
N LEU A 156 3.60 -6.62 14.76
CA LEU A 156 2.90 -6.12 15.94
C LEU A 156 1.41 -6.50 15.99
N LEU A 157 0.76 -6.68 14.84
CA LEU A 157 -0.62 -7.13 14.80
C LEU A 157 -0.70 -8.65 14.97
N SER A 158 -1.24 -9.10 16.11
CA SER A 158 -1.48 -10.52 16.37
C SER A 158 -2.76 -11.06 15.72
N ASP A 159 -3.63 -10.18 15.21
CA ASP A 159 -4.89 -10.53 14.57
C ASP A 159 -4.73 -10.56 13.04
N ASP A 160 -4.76 -11.78 12.48
CA ASP A 160 -4.62 -12.01 11.05
C ASP A 160 -5.77 -11.40 10.24
N GLU A 161 -6.99 -11.36 10.77
CA GLU A 161 -8.14 -10.75 10.09
C GLU A 161 -7.98 -9.23 10.02
N ARG A 162 -7.53 -8.62 11.13
CA ARG A 162 -7.25 -7.18 11.16
C ARG A 162 -6.12 -6.81 10.20
N TYR A 163 -5.05 -7.61 10.16
CA TYR A 163 -3.97 -7.41 9.18
C TYR A 163 -4.47 -7.58 7.74
N ALA A 164 -5.32 -8.57 7.47
CA ALA A 164 -5.90 -8.78 6.15
C ALA A 164 -6.79 -7.60 5.70
N ARG A 165 -7.58 -7.00 6.61
CA ARG A 165 -8.36 -5.78 6.31
C ARG A 165 -7.49 -4.55 6.07
N PHE A 166 -6.40 -4.40 6.83
CA PHE A 166 -5.40 -3.37 6.55
C PHE A 166 -4.79 -3.54 5.16
N ARG A 167 -4.39 -4.77 4.78
CA ARG A 167 -3.89 -5.03 3.42
C ARG A 167 -4.97 -4.81 2.35
N LEU A 168 -6.23 -5.14 2.63
CA LEU A 168 -7.35 -4.85 1.74
C LEU A 168 -7.52 -3.35 1.50
N SER A 169 -7.37 -2.51 2.54
CA SER A 169 -7.49 -1.05 2.35
C SER A 169 -6.40 -0.53 1.41
N LYS A 170 -5.16 -1.03 1.53
CA LYS A 170 -4.05 -0.69 0.64
C LYS A 170 -4.26 -1.16 -0.79
N TYR A 171 -4.81 -2.36 -0.96
CA TYR A 171 -5.22 -2.84 -2.28
C TYR A 171 -6.29 -1.93 -2.92
N VAL A 172 -7.29 -1.49 -2.16
CA VAL A 172 -8.32 -0.56 -2.66
C VAL A 172 -7.72 0.80 -3.01
N GLU A 173 -6.81 1.33 -2.18
CA GLU A 173 -6.09 2.58 -2.47
C GLU A 173 -5.31 2.48 -3.79
N ILE A 174 -4.60 1.37 -4.03
CA ILE A 174 -3.89 1.08 -5.28
C ILE A 174 -4.86 1.11 -6.46
N GLN A 175 -5.99 0.40 -6.37
CA GLN A 175 -6.96 0.36 -7.47
C GLN A 175 -7.57 1.73 -7.73
N LEU A 176 -7.86 2.51 -6.69
CA LEU A 176 -8.35 3.88 -6.86
C LEU A 176 -7.33 4.78 -7.57
N ALA A 177 -6.06 4.63 -7.21
CA ALA A 177 -4.98 5.38 -7.84
C ALA A 177 -4.87 5.06 -9.34
N GLU A 178 -4.77 3.78 -9.67
CA GLU A 178 -4.51 3.33 -11.05
C GLU A 178 -5.73 3.40 -11.96
N ASP A 179 -6.95 3.29 -11.44
CA ASP A 179 -8.16 3.34 -12.24
C ASP A 179 -8.73 4.78 -12.38
N PHE A 180 -8.58 5.63 -11.36
CA PHE A 180 -9.35 6.89 -11.28
C PHE A 180 -8.52 8.15 -11.01
N ILE A 181 -7.45 8.09 -10.21
CA ILE A 181 -6.75 9.30 -9.75
C ILE A 181 -5.57 9.63 -10.67
N SER A 182 -4.66 8.69 -10.84
CA SER A 182 -3.38 8.87 -11.53
C SER A 182 -3.08 7.72 -12.51
N PRO A 183 -4.04 7.32 -13.37
CA PRO A 183 -3.84 6.22 -14.30
C PRO A 183 -2.60 6.46 -15.17
N GLY A 184 -1.72 5.46 -15.26
CA GLY A 184 -0.56 5.50 -16.15
C GLY A 184 0.61 6.38 -15.69
N HIS A 185 0.59 6.95 -14.48
CA HIS A 185 1.70 7.77 -13.98
C HIS A 185 2.87 6.89 -13.50
N SER A 186 4.11 7.30 -13.72
CA SER A 186 5.30 6.65 -13.13
C SER A 186 5.50 7.05 -11.67
N LEU A 187 6.49 6.44 -10.98
CA LEU A 187 6.94 6.90 -9.64
C LEU A 187 7.94 8.06 -9.71
N LEU A 188 8.38 8.46 -10.91
CA LEU A 188 9.11 9.71 -11.11
C LEU A 188 8.18 10.89 -10.94
N MET A 189 8.49 11.74 -9.96
CA MET A 189 7.69 12.92 -9.67
C MET A 189 8.18 14.15 -10.44
N PRO A 190 7.27 15.06 -10.84
CA PRO A 190 7.66 16.32 -11.47
C PRO A 190 8.30 17.28 -10.47
N GLU A 191 9.05 18.27 -10.96
CA GLU A 191 9.70 19.28 -10.11
C GLU A 191 8.71 20.10 -9.27
N ALA A 192 7.52 20.38 -9.81
CA ALA A 192 6.45 21.10 -9.12
C ALA A 192 5.60 20.14 -8.29
N LEU A 193 6.07 19.82 -7.09
CA LEU A 193 5.39 18.93 -6.15
C LEU A 193 4.34 19.63 -5.28
N THR A 194 3.25 18.89 -4.99
CA THR A 194 2.32 19.20 -3.90
C THR A 194 2.21 18.00 -2.95
N LYS A 195 1.79 18.23 -1.70
CA LYS A 195 1.56 17.15 -0.73
C LYS A 195 0.55 16.13 -1.28
N GLU A 196 -0.51 16.62 -1.92
CA GLU A 196 -1.57 15.79 -2.52
C GLU A 196 -1.04 14.85 -3.60
N MET A 197 -0.06 15.31 -4.39
CA MET A 197 0.60 14.45 -5.39
C MET A 197 1.40 13.33 -4.74
N ILE A 198 2.15 13.62 -3.67
CA ILE A 198 2.91 12.60 -2.93
C ILE A 198 1.95 11.55 -2.35
N SER A 199 0.91 11.99 -1.64
CA SER A 199 -0.08 11.09 -1.01
C SER A 199 -0.89 10.25 -1.99
N SER A 200 -0.93 10.60 -3.28
CA SER A 200 -1.70 9.88 -4.30
C SER A 200 -0.88 9.05 -5.28
N HIS A 201 0.44 9.20 -5.28
CA HIS A 201 1.34 8.54 -6.24
C HIS A 201 2.39 7.66 -5.57
N CYS A 202 2.88 8.05 -4.38
CA CYS A 202 3.83 7.25 -3.60
C CYS A 202 3.06 6.25 -2.70
N TYR A 203 3.77 5.43 -1.91
CA TYR A 203 3.25 4.45 -0.92
C TYR A 203 2.56 3.21 -1.52
N LEU A 204 1.92 3.35 -2.69
CA LEU A 204 1.03 2.35 -3.26
C LEU A 204 1.80 1.29 -4.05
N LYS A 205 1.96 1.51 -5.35
CA LYS A 205 2.61 0.54 -6.24
C LYS A 205 4.09 0.35 -5.98
N GLY A 206 4.78 1.38 -5.48
CA GLY A 206 6.20 1.30 -5.19
C GLY A 206 6.52 0.27 -4.11
N VAL A 207 5.67 0.17 -3.09
CA VAL A 207 5.79 -0.87 -2.06
C VAL A 207 5.57 -2.27 -2.65
N THR A 208 4.59 -2.43 -3.55
CA THR A 208 4.36 -3.72 -4.24
C THR A 208 5.57 -4.11 -5.10
N TYR A 209 6.24 -3.15 -5.72
CA TYR A 209 7.50 -3.39 -6.45
C TYR A 209 8.64 -3.79 -5.51
N LEU A 210 8.76 -3.16 -4.33
CA LEU A 210 9.75 -3.54 -3.32
C LEU A 210 9.49 -4.95 -2.78
N GLU A 211 8.23 -5.31 -2.48
CA GLU A 211 7.84 -6.68 -2.11
C GLU A 211 8.16 -7.68 -3.24
N SER A 212 8.02 -7.27 -4.50
CA SER A 212 8.41 -8.10 -5.65
C SER A 212 9.92 -8.33 -5.70
N LEU A 213 10.76 -7.32 -5.39
CA LEU A 213 12.21 -7.51 -5.26
C LEU A 213 12.54 -8.47 -4.11
N GLU A 214 11.96 -8.23 -2.94
CA GLU A 214 12.17 -9.07 -1.76
C GLU A 214 11.81 -10.54 -2.04
N SER A 215 10.73 -10.78 -2.78
CA SER A 215 10.32 -12.16 -3.11
C SER A 215 11.36 -12.95 -3.91
N VAL A 216 12.32 -12.26 -4.54
CA VAL A 216 13.41 -12.86 -5.34
C VAL A 216 14.68 -12.99 -4.49
N VAL A 217 15.01 -11.95 -3.72
CA VAL A 217 16.29 -11.86 -2.99
C VAL A 217 16.23 -12.31 -1.54
N GLY A 218 15.02 -12.39 -0.98
CA GLY A 218 14.77 -12.64 0.43
C GLY A 218 14.86 -11.38 1.31
N GLU A 219 14.16 -11.42 2.45
CA GLU A 219 14.06 -10.31 3.39
C GLU A 219 15.42 -9.81 3.90
N GLU A 220 16.33 -10.71 4.28
CA GLU A 220 17.64 -10.33 4.82
C GLU A 220 18.52 -9.60 3.79
N TYR A 221 18.44 -10.00 2.51
CA TYR A 221 19.16 -9.28 1.45
C TYR A 221 18.59 -7.87 1.30
N MET A 222 17.25 -7.73 1.28
CA MET A 222 16.59 -6.44 1.16
C MET A 222 16.97 -5.50 2.32
N PHE A 223 16.92 -5.98 3.57
CA PHE A 223 17.37 -5.16 4.70
C PHE A 223 18.87 -4.86 4.65
N THR A 224 19.71 -5.80 4.21
CA THR A 224 21.14 -5.52 3.99
C THR A 224 21.35 -4.37 3.01
N VAL A 225 20.56 -4.28 1.93
CA VAL A 225 20.57 -3.15 0.99
C VAL A 225 20.18 -1.86 1.69
N ILE A 226 19.07 -1.85 2.44
CA ILE A 226 18.59 -0.66 3.18
C ILE A 226 19.64 -0.20 4.20
N ARG A 227 20.24 -1.11 4.99
CA ARG A 227 21.31 -0.80 5.95
C ARG A 227 22.54 -0.19 5.27
N ASN A 228 22.93 -0.74 4.11
CA ASN A 228 24.05 -0.19 3.33
C ASN A 228 23.73 1.19 2.74
N LEU A 229 22.50 1.43 2.30
CA LEU A 229 22.06 2.76 1.85
C LEU A 229 22.22 3.77 2.99
N VAL A 230 21.66 3.46 4.17
CA VAL A 230 21.70 4.35 5.34
C VAL A 230 23.13 4.63 5.82
N SER A 231 23.98 3.59 5.86
CA SER A 231 25.34 3.73 6.40
C SER A 231 26.33 4.38 5.44
N ARG A 232 26.13 4.24 4.12
CA ARG A 232 27.11 4.70 3.10
C ARG A 232 26.70 6.01 2.42
N TYR A 233 25.41 6.30 2.32
CA TYR A 233 24.90 7.38 1.49
C TYR A 233 24.03 8.36 2.29
N PRO A 234 24.58 9.53 2.68
CA PRO A 234 23.77 10.63 3.20
C PRO A 234 22.68 11.09 2.22
N SER A 235 22.95 10.94 0.92
CA SER A 235 21.97 11.13 -0.14
C SER A 235 22.07 10.05 -1.21
N PHE A 236 20.94 9.58 -1.75
CA PHE A 236 20.88 8.54 -2.79
C PHE A 236 19.83 8.85 -3.88
N ASN A 237 19.89 8.13 -4.99
CA ASN A 237 18.89 8.17 -6.05
C ASN A 237 18.51 6.75 -6.52
N LEU A 238 17.62 6.68 -7.50
CA LEU A 238 17.21 5.42 -8.11
C LEU A 238 18.38 4.56 -8.56
N THR A 239 19.39 5.14 -9.23
CA THR A 239 20.56 4.38 -9.71
C THR A 239 21.34 3.78 -8.54
N THR A 240 21.57 4.58 -7.50
CA THR A 240 22.26 4.13 -6.28
C THR A 240 21.54 2.95 -5.62
N PHE A 241 20.21 2.99 -5.58
CA PHE A 241 19.39 1.89 -5.07
C PHE A 241 19.48 0.65 -5.96
N THR A 242 19.35 0.81 -7.28
CA THR A 242 19.30 -0.31 -8.22
C THR A 242 20.64 -1.03 -8.39
N THR A 243 21.77 -0.37 -8.13
CA THR A 243 23.10 -0.99 -8.23
C THR A 243 23.28 -2.19 -7.29
N TYR A 244 22.58 -2.23 -6.16
CA TYR A 244 22.57 -3.41 -5.28
C TYR A 244 21.91 -4.65 -5.90
N PHE A 245 21.24 -4.51 -7.04
CA PHE A 245 20.53 -5.58 -7.72
C PHE A 245 21.05 -5.81 -9.16
N GLU A 246 22.14 -5.14 -9.56
CA GLU A 246 22.75 -5.27 -10.90
C GLU A 246 23.42 -6.63 -11.13
N GLU A 247 23.90 -7.31 -10.09
CA GLU A 247 24.53 -8.63 -10.22
C GLU A 247 23.52 -9.79 -10.22
N ILE A 248 22.24 -9.51 -9.94
CA ILE A 248 21.19 -10.51 -9.86
C ILE A 248 20.54 -10.65 -11.23
N ASN A 249 20.96 -11.67 -11.98
CA ASN A 249 20.42 -11.96 -13.31
C ASN A 249 19.06 -12.67 -13.19
N ILE A 250 18.05 -12.16 -13.89
CA ILE A 250 16.71 -12.76 -13.95
C ILE A 250 16.61 -13.65 -15.19
N GLU A 251 16.68 -13.05 -16.38
CA GLU A 251 16.61 -13.76 -17.65
C GLU A 251 17.15 -12.88 -18.78
N TYR A 252 17.62 -13.47 -19.88
CA TYR A 252 18.07 -12.74 -21.09
C TYR A 252 19.09 -11.60 -20.85
N ASN A 253 19.98 -11.75 -19.86
CA ASN A 253 20.92 -10.70 -19.41
C ASN A 253 20.23 -9.43 -18.84
N ILE A 254 18.99 -9.55 -18.41
CA ILE A 254 18.27 -8.52 -17.68
C ILE A 254 18.49 -8.75 -16.18
N THR A 255 18.92 -7.70 -15.51
CA THR A 255 19.21 -7.71 -14.07
C THR A 255 17.98 -7.28 -13.28
N LEU A 256 17.89 -7.70 -12.03
CA LEU A 256 16.80 -7.30 -11.13
C LEU A 256 16.78 -5.78 -10.91
N GLY A 257 17.96 -5.14 -10.89
CA GLY A 257 18.06 -3.67 -10.85
C GLY A 257 17.41 -2.99 -12.06
N GLN A 258 17.62 -3.53 -13.26
CA GLN A 258 16.97 -3.02 -14.48
C GLN A 258 15.46 -3.25 -14.46
N VAL A 259 14.99 -4.39 -13.92
CA VAL A 259 13.56 -4.65 -13.74
C VAL A 259 12.94 -3.59 -12.83
N TYR A 260 13.52 -3.33 -11.66
CA TYR A 260 13.01 -2.30 -10.75
C TYR A 260 13.03 -0.90 -11.39
N GLN A 261 14.13 -0.54 -12.07
CA GLN A 261 14.24 0.74 -12.75
C GLN A 261 13.14 0.93 -13.80
N TYR A 262 12.83 -0.12 -14.56
CA TYR A 262 11.75 -0.09 -15.54
C TYR A 262 10.40 0.17 -14.86
N TRP A 263 10.08 -0.56 -13.79
CA TRP A 263 8.84 -0.38 -13.02
C TRP A 263 8.72 1.00 -12.36
N PHE A 264 9.83 1.54 -11.85
CA PHE A 264 9.85 2.87 -11.23
C PHE A 264 9.57 3.97 -12.25
N THR A 265 10.13 3.84 -13.45
CA THR A 265 10.08 4.86 -14.50
C THR A 265 8.91 4.69 -15.48
N THR A 266 8.23 3.55 -15.46
CA THR A 266 7.09 3.25 -16.34
C THR A 266 5.79 3.20 -15.53
N GLY A 267 4.80 3.98 -15.95
CA GLY A 267 3.49 4.02 -15.29
C GLY A 267 2.47 3.05 -15.88
N GLY A 268 1.44 2.75 -15.08
CA GLY A 268 0.31 1.89 -15.44
C GLY A 268 0.28 0.57 -14.67
N LEU A 269 -0.90 -0.05 -14.68
CA LEU A 269 -1.18 -1.34 -14.06
C LEU A 269 -1.33 -2.41 -15.17
N PRO A 270 -0.30 -3.21 -15.44
CA PRO A 270 -0.37 -4.20 -16.51
C PRO A 270 -1.37 -5.32 -16.19
N ALA A 271 -1.82 -5.99 -17.23
CA ALA A 271 -2.77 -7.08 -17.15
C ALA A 271 -2.29 -8.31 -17.92
N VAL A 272 -2.65 -9.49 -17.41
CA VAL A 272 -2.42 -10.77 -18.09
C VAL A 272 -3.73 -11.51 -18.32
N TYR A 273 -3.77 -12.31 -19.37
CA TYR A 273 -4.82 -13.27 -19.67
C TYR A 273 -4.28 -14.69 -19.47
N VAL A 274 -4.97 -15.47 -18.65
CA VAL A 274 -4.68 -16.87 -18.36
C VAL A 274 -5.73 -17.74 -19.02
N GLN A 275 -5.29 -18.63 -19.90
CA GLN A 275 -6.15 -19.62 -20.55
C GLN A 275 -5.77 -21.02 -20.06
N ASN A 276 -6.64 -21.65 -19.27
CA ASN A 276 -6.46 -23.00 -18.74
C ASN A 276 -7.10 -24.03 -19.68
N ASN A 277 -6.28 -24.75 -20.44
CA ASN A 277 -6.67 -25.78 -21.40
C ASN A 277 -6.35 -27.18 -20.84
N GLY A 278 -7.07 -27.61 -19.80
CA GLY A 278 -6.87 -28.92 -19.18
C GLY A 278 -5.46 -29.07 -18.58
N SER A 279 -4.57 -29.77 -19.28
CA SER A 279 -3.18 -30.04 -18.84
C SER A 279 -2.19 -28.91 -19.12
N THR A 280 -2.63 -27.80 -19.72
CA THR A 280 -1.77 -26.67 -20.08
C THR A 280 -2.42 -25.35 -19.73
N SER A 281 -1.64 -24.39 -19.25
CA SER A 281 -2.06 -23.02 -18.98
C SER A 281 -1.21 -22.06 -19.78
N GLN A 282 -1.84 -21.21 -20.59
CA GLN A 282 -1.18 -20.19 -21.40
C GLN A 282 -1.39 -18.82 -20.77
N ILE A 283 -0.30 -18.10 -20.50
CA ILE A 283 -0.32 -16.76 -19.90
C ILE A 283 0.14 -15.76 -20.96
N THR A 284 -0.66 -14.73 -21.21
CA THR A 284 -0.38 -13.71 -22.23
C THR A 284 -0.55 -12.32 -21.64
N GLN A 285 0.40 -11.40 -21.86
CA GLN A 285 0.22 -10.00 -21.45
C GLN A 285 -0.75 -9.29 -22.40
N TYR A 286 -1.61 -8.41 -21.88
CA TYR A 286 -2.48 -7.56 -22.70
C TYR A 286 -1.73 -6.44 -23.41
N SER A 287 -0.64 -5.97 -22.80
CA SER A 287 0.15 -4.85 -23.34
C SER A 287 0.98 -5.28 -24.54
N SER A 288 1.04 -4.43 -25.57
CA SER A 288 1.97 -4.61 -26.70
C SER A 288 3.42 -4.31 -26.31
N VAL A 289 3.62 -3.44 -25.33
CA VAL A 289 4.91 -3.23 -24.65
C VAL A 289 5.00 -4.23 -23.51
N LEU A 290 5.97 -5.11 -23.59
CA LEU A 290 6.16 -6.18 -22.63
C LEU A 290 6.70 -5.65 -21.29
N TRP A 291 6.05 -6.05 -20.21
CA TRP A 291 6.46 -5.74 -18.84
C TRP A 291 7.23 -6.90 -18.22
N PRO A 292 8.24 -6.65 -17.37
CA PRO A 292 8.84 -7.68 -16.54
C PRO A 292 7.92 -8.01 -15.36
N LEU A 293 6.96 -8.91 -15.57
CA LEU A 293 5.91 -9.21 -14.57
C LEU A 293 6.39 -10.25 -13.57
N ARG A 294 6.40 -9.92 -12.27
CA ARG A 294 6.54 -10.93 -11.21
C ARG A 294 5.30 -11.83 -11.26
N ILE A 295 5.49 -13.14 -11.43
CA ILE A 295 4.38 -14.10 -11.46
C ILE A 295 4.50 -15.13 -10.35
N ALA A 296 3.51 -15.16 -9.47
CA ALA A 296 3.33 -16.19 -8.47
C ALA A 296 1.99 -16.91 -8.68
N ALA A 297 2.01 -18.24 -8.60
CA ALA A 297 0.81 -19.09 -8.58
C ALA A 297 0.49 -19.53 -7.14
N THR A 298 -0.78 -19.80 -6.91
CA THR A 298 -1.32 -20.26 -5.62
C THR A 298 -0.85 -21.64 -5.19
N ASN A 299 -0.57 -22.54 -6.14
CA ASN A 299 -0.13 -23.89 -5.84
C ASN A 299 1.39 -24.00 -6.09
N PRO A 300 2.23 -24.04 -5.03
CA PRO A 300 3.69 -24.14 -5.17
C PRO A 300 4.15 -25.49 -5.75
N ASN A 301 3.26 -26.48 -5.87
CA ASN A 301 3.55 -27.76 -6.53
C ASN A 301 3.38 -27.70 -8.05
N ILE A 302 2.89 -26.59 -8.60
CA ILE A 302 2.87 -26.35 -10.05
C ILE A 302 4.31 -26.04 -10.47
N THR A 303 4.73 -26.65 -11.59
CA THR A 303 6.01 -26.51 -12.28
C THR A 303 6.65 -25.14 -12.05
N PRO A 304 7.96 -25.04 -11.73
CA PRO A 304 8.56 -23.77 -11.32
C PRO A 304 8.30 -22.70 -12.37
N LEU A 305 7.53 -21.68 -11.96
CA LEU A 305 7.33 -20.47 -12.72
C LEU A 305 8.65 -19.70 -12.78
N PRO A 306 8.97 -19.02 -13.88
CA PRO A 306 10.04 -18.04 -13.85
C PRO A 306 9.70 -16.94 -12.85
N ASP A 307 10.72 -16.39 -12.18
CA ASP A 307 10.51 -15.29 -11.22
C ASP A 307 9.81 -14.11 -11.90
N PHE A 308 10.23 -13.79 -13.12
CA PHE A 308 9.59 -12.80 -13.98
C PHE A 308 9.20 -13.35 -15.35
N MET A 309 8.07 -12.90 -15.86
CA MET A 309 7.59 -13.15 -17.21
C MET A 309 7.77 -11.90 -18.05
N PHE A 310 8.54 -12.00 -19.15
CA PHE A 310 8.73 -10.93 -20.12
C PHE A 310 7.82 -11.09 -21.34
N THR A 311 7.61 -12.31 -21.83
CA THR A 311 6.79 -12.61 -23.02
C THR A 311 5.62 -13.49 -22.65
N GLN A 312 4.90 -14.03 -23.63
CA GLN A 312 3.97 -15.14 -23.41
C GLN A 312 4.67 -16.36 -22.79
N THR A 313 3.97 -17.05 -21.89
CA THR A 313 4.46 -18.28 -21.23
C THR A 313 3.43 -19.39 -21.38
N LEU A 314 3.88 -20.60 -21.73
CA LEU A 314 3.06 -21.81 -21.74
C LEU A 314 3.54 -22.74 -20.62
N LEU A 315 2.61 -23.16 -19.77
CA LEU A 315 2.90 -23.99 -18.60
C LEU A 315 2.15 -25.31 -18.71
N HIS A 316 2.81 -26.38 -18.31
CA HIS A 316 2.16 -27.67 -18.09
C HIS A 316 1.72 -27.76 -16.63
N SER A 317 0.43 -27.96 -16.41
CA SER A 317 -0.16 -28.08 -15.07
C SER A 317 -1.31 -29.08 -15.11
N THR A 318 -1.41 -29.93 -14.10
CA THR A 318 -2.55 -30.86 -13.95
C THR A 318 -3.80 -30.18 -13.40
N GLU A 319 -3.67 -28.95 -12.88
CA GLU A 319 -4.74 -28.16 -12.29
C GLU A 319 -4.79 -26.75 -12.91
N PRO A 320 -5.97 -26.12 -12.99
CA PRO A 320 -6.08 -24.73 -13.43
C PRO A 320 -5.23 -23.79 -12.56
N ILE A 321 -4.52 -22.88 -13.22
CA ILE A 321 -3.67 -21.90 -12.53
C ILE A 321 -4.50 -20.66 -12.19
N ILE A 322 -4.42 -20.25 -10.92
CA ILE A 322 -4.87 -18.93 -10.45
C ILE A 322 -3.61 -18.13 -10.09
N LEU A 323 -3.43 -16.99 -10.75
CA LEU A 323 -2.26 -16.13 -10.60
C LEU A 323 -2.55 -14.95 -9.67
N ASN A 324 -1.47 -14.43 -9.09
CA ASN A 324 -1.43 -13.19 -8.33
C ASN A 324 -2.46 -13.12 -7.18
N LEU A 325 -2.91 -14.25 -6.63
CA LEU A 325 -3.90 -14.23 -5.55
C LEU A 325 -3.34 -13.46 -4.35
N ASN A 326 -4.19 -12.62 -3.75
CA ASN A 326 -3.86 -11.69 -2.66
C ASN A 326 -3.03 -10.48 -3.08
N PHE A 327 -2.99 -10.17 -4.38
CA PHE A 327 -2.27 -9.02 -4.94
C PHE A 327 -0.79 -8.99 -4.53
N THR A 328 -0.10 -10.11 -4.75
CA THR A 328 1.32 -10.27 -4.40
C THR A 328 2.27 -9.65 -5.43
N SER A 329 1.72 -9.19 -6.55
CA SER A 329 2.43 -8.53 -7.64
C SER A 329 1.53 -7.47 -8.27
N PHE A 330 2.13 -6.42 -8.81
CA PHE A 330 1.41 -5.26 -9.32
C PHE A 330 0.85 -5.50 -10.74
N LEU A 331 -0.21 -6.32 -10.84
CA LEU A 331 -0.87 -6.63 -12.11
C LEU A 331 -2.32 -7.10 -11.90
N ARG A 332 -3.17 -6.93 -12.91
CA ARG A 332 -4.52 -7.53 -12.97
C ARG A 332 -4.51 -8.86 -13.71
N VAL A 333 -5.36 -9.80 -13.32
CA VAL A 333 -5.44 -11.12 -13.96
C VAL A 333 -6.83 -11.36 -14.53
N ASN A 334 -6.90 -11.61 -15.84
CA ASN A 334 -8.09 -12.12 -16.50
C ASN A 334 -7.93 -13.63 -16.75
N TYR A 335 -9.05 -14.35 -16.73
CA TYR A 335 -9.11 -15.77 -17.01
C TYR A 335 -10.08 -16.07 -18.16
N ASP A 336 -9.97 -17.25 -18.76
CA ASP A 336 -11.03 -17.79 -19.60
C ASP A 336 -12.36 -17.97 -18.82
N LEU A 337 -13.47 -18.01 -19.56
CA LEU A 337 -14.82 -18.03 -18.98
C LEU A 337 -15.08 -19.26 -18.10
N ASP A 338 -14.51 -20.41 -18.45
CA ASP A 338 -14.67 -21.66 -17.70
C ASP A 338 -13.94 -21.58 -16.36
N THR A 339 -12.74 -20.99 -16.35
CA THR A 339 -11.97 -20.71 -15.13
C THR A 339 -12.71 -19.71 -14.25
N TRP A 340 -13.21 -18.60 -14.79
CA TRP A 340 -14.01 -17.65 -14.01
C TRP A 340 -15.25 -18.31 -13.39
N SER A 341 -15.98 -19.09 -14.19
CA SER A 341 -17.16 -19.82 -13.71
C SER A 341 -16.80 -20.79 -12.58
N SER A 342 -15.66 -21.47 -12.69
CA SER A 342 -15.17 -22.38 -11.65
C SER A 342 -14.81 -21.63 -10.37
N ILE A 343 -14.07 -20.52 -10.47
CA ILE A 343 -13.69 -19.67 -9.33
C ILE A 343 -14.92 -19.24 -8.54
N PHE A 344 -15.93 -18.69 -9.23
CA PHE A 344 -17.13 -18.19 -8.55
C PHE A 344 -18.05 -19.31 -8.05
N ASN A 345 -18.08 -20.47 -8.71
CA ASN A 345 -18.77 -21.65 -8.17
C ASN A 345 -18.12 -22.14 -6.86
N PHE A 346 -16.78 -22.14 -6.78
CA PHE A 346 -16.11 -22.45 -5.51
C PHE A 346 -16.41 -21.39 -4.44
N MET A 347 -16.29 -20.12 -4.79
CA MET A 347 -16.56 -18.99 -3.90
C MET A 347 -18.01 -18.96 -3.39
N SER A 348 -18.97 -19.38 -4.22
CA SER A 348 -20.39 -19.48 -3.84
C SER A 348 -20.67 -20.59 -2.81
N ARG A 349 -19.86 -21.64 -2.79
CA ARG A 349 -20.01 -22.77 -1.84
C ARG A 349 -19.35 -22.45 -0.51
N ASP A 350 -18.17 -21.85 -0.59
CA ASP A 350 -17.40 -21.43 0.57
C ASP A 350 -16.56 -20.19 0.19
N PRO A 351 -16.94 -18.99 0.64
CA PRO A 351 -16.14 -17.79 0.39
C PRO A 351 -14.76 -17.86 1.06
N THR A 352 -14.61 -18.64 2.13
CA THR A 352 -13.39 -18.63 2.96
C THR A 352 -12.20 -19.35 2.32
N ILE A 353 -12.40 -20.05 1.18
CA ILE A 353 -11.28 -20.68 0.46
C ILE A 353 -10.27 -19.65 -0.05
N PHE A 354 -10.72 -18.41 -0.31
CA PHE A 354 -9.89 -17.30 -0.71
C PHE A 354 -9.76 -16.35 0.49
N SER A 355 -8.60 -15.71 0.65
CA SER A 355 -8.43 -14.68 1.68
C SER A 355 -9.33 -13.47 1.42
N THR A 356 -9.48 -12.59 2.42
CA THR A 356 -10.21 -11.32 2.27
C THR A 356 -9.71 -10.47 1.10
N VAL A 357 -8.39 -10.34 0.92
CA VAL A 357 -7.79 -9.63 -0.22
C VAL A 357 -8.01 -10.40 -1.52
N GLY A 358 -7.86 -11.73 -1.49
CA GLY A 358 -8.04 -12.59 -2.66
C GLY A 358 -9.48 -12.55 -3.21
N ARG A 359 -10.50 -12.54 -2.35
CA ARG A 359 -11.90 -12.37 -2.77
C ARG A 359 -12.13 -11.02 -3.43
N ALA A 360 -11.66 -9.94 -2.80
CA ALA A 360 -11.79 -8.58 -3.35
C ALA A 360 -11.11 -8.46 -4.71
N GLN A 361 -9.90 -9.03 -4.85
CA GLN A 361 -9.16 -9.07 -6.11
C GLN A 361 -9.93 -9.80 -7.21
N LEU A 362 -10.38 -11.03 -6.95
CA LEU A 362 -11.07 -11.84 -7.96
C LEU A 362 -12.37 -11.18 -8.44
N VAL A 363 -13.14 -10.59 -7.53
CA VAL A 363 -14.37 -9.83 -7.88
C VAL A 363 -14.01 -8.58 -8.68
N SER A 364 -13.05 -7.79 -8.20
CA SER A 364 -12.62 -6.54 -8.84
C SER A 364 -12.08 -6.77 -10.25
N ASP A 365 -11.20 -7.76 -10.44
CA ASP A 365 -10.62 -8.08 -11.74
C ASP A 365 -11.68 -8.60 -12.71
N PHE A 366 -12.54 -9.55 -12.28
CA PHE A 366 -13.66 -10.01 -13.13
C PHE A 366 -14.54 -8.84 -13.57
N CYS A 367 -14.97 -7.99 -12.65
CA CYS A 367 -15.82 -6.85 -12.96
C CYS A 367 -15.11 -5.84 -13.88
N TYR A 368 -13.82 -5.58 -13.66
CA TYR A 368 -13.00 -4.73 -14.52
C TYR A 368 -12.98 -5.28 -15.96
N PHE A 369 -12.56 -6.54 -16.15
CA PHE A 369 -12.48 -7.16 -17.47
C PHE A 369 -13.83 -7.33 -18.15
N TYR A 370 -14.91 -7.55 -17.39
CA TYR A 370 -16.29 -7.49 -17.88
C TYR A 370 -16.62 -6.12 -18.47
N SER A 371 -16.34 -5.03 -17.73
CA SER A 371 -16.62 -3.66 -18.16
C SER A 371 -15.90 -3.28 -19.47
N GLN A 372 -14.71 -3.85 -19.67
CA GLN A 372 -13.89 -3.64 -20.86
C GLN A 372 -14.28 -4.54 -22.05
N ALA A 373 -15.36 -5.33 -21.92
CA ALA A 373 -15.80 -6.34 -22.89
C ALA A 373 -14.71 -7.40 -23.22
N GLN A 374 -13.82 -7.68 -22.25
CA GLN A 374 -12.71 -8.63 -22.39
C GLN A 374 -13.05 -10.04 -21.89
N ILE A 375 -14.31 -10.28 -21.51
CA ILE A 375 -14.87 -11.61 -21.19
C ILE A 375 -16.20 -11.78 -21.97
N PRO A 376 -16.16 -12.11 -23.27
CA PRO A 376 -17.39 -12.22 -24.06
C PRO A 376 -18.35 -13.29 -23.52
N GLY A 377 -19.66 -13.03 -23.55
CA GLY A 377 -20.69 -13.98 -23.11
C GLY A 377 -20.83 -14.15 -21.59
N SER A 378 -20.18 -13.29 -20.78
CA SER A 378 -20.16 -13.39 -19.32
C SER A 378 -21.29 -12.64 -18.60
N SER A 379 -22.31 -12.14 -19.31
CA SER A 379 -23.41 -11.37 -18.68
C SER A 379 -24.14 -12.14 -17.58
N GLU A 380 -24.45 -13.42 -17.81
CA GLU A 380 -25.07 -14.29 -16.79
C GLU A 380 -24.14 -14.54 -15.61
N LEU A 381 -22.84 -14.75 -15.88
CA LEU A 381 -21.84 -14.93 -14.83
C LEU A 381 -21.70 -13.65 -14.00
N ARG A 382 -21.77 -12.47 -14.63
CA ARG A 382 -21.71 -11.18 -13.95
C ARG A 382 -22.87 -10.99 -12.98
N ASP A 383 -24.09 -11.34 -13.39
CA ASP A 383 -25.24 -11.29 -12.47
C ASP A 383 -25.07 -12.31 -11.33
N THR A 384 -24.53 -13.49 -11.62
CA THR A 384 -24.20 -14.52 -10.61
C THR A 384 -23.16 -14.00 -9.59
N VAL A 385 -22.10 -13.31 -10.04
CA VAL A 385 -21.07 -12.73 -9.16
C VAL A 385 -21.68 -11.70 -8.22
N ILE A 386 -22.53 -10.81 -8.74
CA ILE A 386 -23.25 -9.82 -7.94
C ILE A 386 -24.09 -10.53 -6.86
N ASP A 387 -24.81 -11.59 -7.23
CA ASP A 387 -25.65 -12.35 -6.30
C ASP A 387 -24.83 -13.08 -5.24
N ILE A 388 -23.68 -13.68 -5.59
CA ILE A 388 -22.76 -14.32 -4.63
C ILE A 388 -22.29 -13.31 -3.58
N VAL A 389 -21.81 -12.17 -4.04
CA VAL A 389 -21.26 -11.12 -3.18
C VAL A 389 -22.33 -10.57 -2.22
N TYR A 390 -23.54 -10.37 -2.72
CA TYR A 390 -24.62 -9.79 -1.93
C TYR A 390 -25.43 -10.77 -1.09
N SER A 391 -25.35 -12.07 -1.37
CA SER A 391 -25.94 -13.12 -0.54
C SER A 391 -25.08 -13.43 0.69
N HIS A 392 -23.77 -13.14 0.65
CA HIS A 392 -22.82 -13.37 1.75
C HIS A 392 -22.06 -12.09 2.14
N PRO A 393 -22.76 -10.97 2.43
CA PRO A 393 -22.12 -9.65 2.62
C PRO A 393 -21.08 -9.60 3.75
N GLU A 394 -21.17 -10.48 4.74
CA GLU A 394 -20.19 -10.63 5.82
C GLU A 394 -18.84 -11.19 5.35
N SER A 395 -18.81 -11.87 4.20
CA SER A 395 -17.59 -12.41 3.61
C SER A 395 -16.92 -11.41 2.65
N PHE A 396 -17.62 -10.35 2.20
CA PHE A 396 -17.12 -9.45 1.16
C PHE A 396 -16.95 -8.02 1.67
N ASP A 397 -15.85 -7.77 2.37
CA ASP A 397 -15.46 -6.41 2.76
C ASP A 397 -15.34 -5.49 1.51
N LEU A 398 -15.86 -4.27 1.63
CA LEU A 398 -15.89 -3.24 0.59
C LEU A 398 -16.52 -3.70 -0.73
N CYS A 399 -17.50 -4.61 -0.67
CA CYS A 399 -18.11 -5.24 -1.84
C CYS A 399 -18.55 -4.27 -2.94
N ASP A 400 -19.14 -3.13 -2.59
CA ASP A 400 -19.66 -2.19 -3.57
C ASP A 400 -18.52 -1.55 -4.38
N TRP A 401 -17.34 -1.34 -3.77
CA TRP A 401 -16.14 -0.91 -4.50
C TRP A 401 -15.67 -1.98 -5.48
N ASN A 402 -15.61 -3.24 -5.04
CA ASN A 402 -15.16 -4.35 -5.88
C ASN A 402 -16.15 -4.64 -7.02
N LEU A 403 -17.45 -4.36 -6.83
CA LEU A 403 -18.50 -4.51 -7.83
C LEU A 403 -18.69 -3.28 -8.74
N TYR A 404 -18.01 -2.16 -8.48
CA TYR A 404 -18.20 -0.92 -9.24
C TYR A 404 -18.19 -1.13 -10.75
N TRP A 405 -17.18 -1.86 -11.26
CA TRP A 405 -17.02 -2.14 -12.69
C TRP A 405 -18.10 -3.08 -13.26
N CYS A 406 -18.76 -3.89 -12.44
CA CYS A 406 -19.88 -4.73 -12.91
C CYS A 406 -21.12 -3.89 -13.26
N TYR A 407 -21.28 -2.72 -12.61
CA TYR A 407 -22.36 -1.76 -12.88
C TYR A 407 -21.96 -0.67 -13.87
N SER A 408 -20.72 -0.19 -13.80
CA SER A 408 -20.23 0.90 -14.64
C SER A 408 -19.95 0.41 -16.05
N SER A 409 -20.58 1.05 -17.03
CA SER A 409 -20.42 0.75 -18.46
C SER A 409 -19.76 1.90 -19.22
N ASN A 410 -18.82 2.63 -18.57
CA ASN A 410 -17.79 3.54 -19.15
C ASN A 410 -17.74 4.99 -18.61
N ASP A 411 -18.56 5.43 -17.64
CA ASP A 411 -18.47 6.81 -17.10
C ASP A 411 -17.48 6.93 -15.92
N VAL A 412 -16.22 6.64 -16.21
CA VAL A 412 -15.08 6.75 -15.28
C VAL A 412 -14.84 8.21 -14.87
N SER A 413 -15.23 9.15 -15.73
CA SER A 413 -14.94 10.59 -15.59
C SER A 413 -15.60 11.21 -14.36
N LEU A 414 -16.87 10.86 -14.11
CA LEU A 414 -17.63 11.34 -12.97
C LEU A 414 -17.06 10.81 -11.66
N PHE A 415 -16.82 9.50 -11.59
CA PHE A 415 -16.28 8.88 -10.39
C PHE A 415 -14.86 9.37 -10.08
N SER A 416 -14.01 9.51 -11.11
CA SER A 416 -12.68 10.12 -10.99
C SER A 416 -12.73 11.52 -10.38
N THR A 417 -13.66 12.37 -10.82
CA THR A 417 -13.81 13.73 -10.28
C THR A 417 -14.14 13.70 -8.78
N ILE A 418 -14.99 12.76 -8.38
CA ILE A 418 -15.46 12.62 -7.00
C ILE A 418 -14.35 12.10 -6.10
N ILE A 419 -13.66 11.05 -6.52
CA ILE A 419 -12.54 10.48 -5.78
C ILE A 419 -11.42 11.51 -5.60
N ARG A 420 -11.09 12.29 -6.66
CA ARG A 420 -10.11 13.39 -6.57
C ARG A 420 -10.52 14.44 -5.53
N GLN A 421 -11.81 14.79 -5.44
CA GLN A 421 -12.31 15.74 -4.44
C GLN A 421 -12.35 15.17 -3.02
N LEU A 422 -12.54 13.86 -2.89
CA LEU A 422 -12.59 13.17 -1.60
C LEU A 422 -11.22 12.66 -1.12
N MET A 423 -10.16 12.75 -1.92
CA MET A 423 -8.84 12.19 -1.57
C MET A 423 -8.31 12.64 -0.22
N ASN A 424 -8.48 13.91 0.11
CA ASN A 424 -8.04 14.47 1.41
C ASN A 424 -8.86 13.95 2.62
N GLY A 425 -9.86 13.08 2.41
CA GLY A 425 -10.62 12.41 3.47
C GLY A 425 -10.97 10.94 3.17
N LEU A 426 -10.36 10.35 2.14
CA LEU A 426 -10.50 8.95 1.75
C LEU A 426 -9.66 8.05 2.67
N THR A 427 -8.53 8.54 3.18
CA THR A 427 -7.73 7.92 4.24
C THR A 427 -8.59 7.61 5.47
N ASN A 428 -9.43 8.57 5.88
CA ASN A 428 -10.33 8.42 7.02
C ASN A 428 -11.51 7.46 6.76
N LEU A 429 -11.71 7.02 5.52
CA LEU A 429 -12.79 6.07 5.18
C LEU A 429 -12.46 4.63 5.55
N PHE A 430 -11.22 4.33 5.94
CA PHE A 430 -10.77 2.97 6.23
C PHE A 430 -10.35 2.77 7.70
N GLU A 431 -10.69 3.71 8.59
CA GLU A 431 -10.24 3.73 9.99
C GLU A 431 -10.92 2.70 10.92
N TYR A 432 -12.15 2.26 10.65
CA TYR A 432 -12.89 1.40 11.60
C TYR A 432 -13.37 0.11 10.93
N ASP A 433 -13.51 -0.99 11.68
CA ASP A 433 -14.06 -2.25 11.14
C ASP A 433 -15.44 -2.05 10.49
N SER A 434 -16.26 -1.18 11.06
CA SER A 434 -17.58 -0.81 10.50
C SER A 434 -17.50 -0.07 9.17
N ALA A 435 -16.32 0.42 8.79
CA ALA A 435 -16.10 1.11 7.52
C ALA A 435 -16.02 0.15 6.33
N PHE A 436 -15.57 -1.09 6.56
CA PHE A 436 -15.37 -2.12 5.52
C PHE A 436 -16.63 -2.90 5.17
N GLY A 437 -17.71 -2.82 5.96
CA GLY A 437 -18.89 -3.63 5.73
C GLY A 437 -19.51 -3.47 4.33
N CYS A 438 -19.88 -4.59 3.70
CA CYS A 438 -20.62 -4.60 2.44
C CYS A 438 -21.97 -3.85 2.57
N ARG A 439 -22.36 -3.04 1.56
CA ARG A 439 -23.61 -2.23 1.46
C ARG A 439 -23.80 -1.12 2.48
N LYS A 440 -23.35 -1.34 3.71
CA LYS A 440 -23.62 -0.49 4.88
C LYS A 440 -22.35 0.09 5.50
N GLY A 441 -21.17 -0.23 4.96
CA GLY A 441 -19.90 0.31 5.39
C GLY A 441 -19.88 1.83 5.31
N HIS A 442 -19.22 2.47 6.28
CA HIS A 442 -19.10 3.92 6.32
C HIS A 442 -18.41 4.50 5.08
N ALA A 443 -17.44 3.77 4.50
CA ALA A 443 -16.76 4.14 3.26
C ALA A 443 -17.75 4.34 2.10
N VAL A 444 -18.54 3.31 1.79
CA VAL A 444 -19.53 3.33 0.71
C VAL A 444 -20.62 4.38 0.96
N LYS A 445 -21.12 4.48 2.21
CA LYS A 445 -22.15 5.47 2.58
C LYS A 445 -21.70 6.90 2.36
N ARG A 446 -20.45 7.24 2.71
CA ARG A 446 -19.94 8.62 2.59
C ARG A 446 -19.81 9.02 1.12
N VAL A 447 -19.25 8.15 0.28
CA VAL A 447 -19.14 8.41 -1.16
C VAL A 447 -20.53 8.56 -1.78
N ASN A 448 -21.45 7.65 -1.48
CA ASN A 448 -22.81 7.72 -2.00
C ASN A 448 -23.59 8.94 -1.50
N SER A 449 -23.41 9.34 -0.24
CA SER A 449 -24.04 10.55 0.29
C SER A 449 -23.51 11.81 -0.38
N PHE A 450 -22.20 11.87 -0.68
CA PHE A 450 -21.62 12.97 -1.43
C PHE A 450 -22.22 13.02 -2.84
N CYS A 451 -22.29 11.89 -3.52
CA CYS A 451 -22.84 11.81 -4.86
C CYS A 451 -24.32 12.17 -4.93
N ASP A 452 -25.12 11.69 -3.98
CA ASP A 452 -26.54 12.02 -3.92
C ASP A 452 -26.76 13.52 -3.68
N SER A 453 -25.94 14.15 -2.83
CA SER A 453 -25.98 15.59 -2.57
C SER A 453 -25.61 16.45 -3.78
N ILE A 454 -24.70 15.99 -4.65
CA ILE A 454 -24.19 16.79 -5.77
C ILE A 454 -24.91 16.46 -7.08
N PHE A 455 -25.24 15.18 -7.30
CA PHE A 455 -25.75 14.66 -8.57
C PHE A 455 -27.15 14.04 -8.47
N GLY A 456 -27.73 13.93 -7.27
CA GLY A 456 -29.04 13.31 -7.05
C GLY A 456 -29.09 11.80 -7.32
N LYS A 457 -27.93 11.13 -7.30
CA LYS A 457 -27.82 9.68 -7.45
C LYS A 457 -26.58 9.13 -6.73
N LYS A 458 -26.63 7.84 -6.38
CA LYS A 458 -25.48 7.09 -5.83
C LYS A 458 -24.41 6.84 -6.90
N CYS A 459 -23.15 6.75 -6.48
CA CYS A 459 -21.99 6.51 -7.36
C CYS A 459 -21.46 5.08 -7.32
N ILE A 460 -21.61 4.42 -6.18
CA ILE A 460 -21.26 3.03 -5.94
C ILE A 460 -22.58 2.31 -5.60
#